data_AF-A0A1V6HCI1-F1
#
_entry.id   AF-A0A1V6HCI1-F1
#
_cell.length_a   1.000
_cell.length_b   1.000
_cell.length_c   1.000
_cell.angle_alpha   90.00
_cell.angle_beta   90.00
_cell.angle_gamma   90.00
#
_symmetry.space_group_name_H-M   'P 1'
#
loop_
_entity.id
_entity.type
_entity.pdbx_description
1 polymer ?
#
loop_
_entity_poly.entity_id
_entity_poly.type
_entity_poly.pdbx_seq_one_letter_code
_entity_poly.pdbx_strand_id
1 'polypeptide(L)'
;MEPPRYYQQPNMNAQFNPYPMQSFYQPVHYPGLRTISVILQVFAILVFAASLVGAIVILSTHFISWTTGLVVLLVGIVNALILLAISELIKVFADISISTRATLNHFLEVTLRKTQEENKQ
;
A
#
# COMPACT_ATOMS: atom_id res chain seq x y z
N MET A 1 -19.04 59.97 -6.76
CA MET A 1 -19.96 58.96 -7.32
C MET A 1 -19.27 57.61 -7.16
N GLU A 2 -19.70 56.82 -6.18
CA GLU A 2 -19.13 55.49 -5.90
C GLU A 2 -19.60 54.47 -6.96
N PRO A 3 -18.75 53.49 -7.34
CA PRO A 3 -19.14 52.45 -8.29
C PRO A 3 -20.12 51.44 -7.66
N PRO A 4 -21.00 50.80 -8.47
CA PRO A 4 -21.98 49.86 -7.96
C PRO A 4 -21.33 48.60 -7.39
N ARG A 5 -21.73 48.25 -6.17
CA ARG A 5 -21.40 46.99 -5.50
C ARG A 5 -22.10 45.85 -6.24
N TYR A 6 -21.34 44.98 -6.90
CA TYR A 6 -21.85 43.72 -7.40
C TYR A 6 -22.18 42.81 -6.20
N TYR A 7 -23.47 42.60 -5.97
CA TYR A 7 -23.93 41.55 -5.07
C TYR A 7 -23.43 40.20 -5.60
N GLN A 8 -22.68 39.47 -4.77
CA GLN A 8 -22.42 38.05 -5.00
C GLN A 8 -23.77 37.33 -5.03
N GLN A 9 -24.27 37.02 -6.23
CA GLN A 9 -25.27 35.98 -6.36
C GLN A 9 -24.61 34.68 -5.89
N PRO A 10 -25.24 33.89 -5.00
CA PRO A 10 -24.80 32.53 -4.78
C PRO A 10 -24.86 31.87 -6.15
N ASN A 11 -23.73 31.44 -6.71
CA ASN A 11 -23.71 30.71 -7.96
C ASN A 11 -24.41 29.37 -7.71
N MET A 12 -25.73 29.39 -7.82
CA MET A 12 -26.64 28.26 -7.92
C MET A 12 -26.47 27.63 -9.29
N ASN A 13 -25.25 27.21 -9.63
CA ASN A 13 -24.97 26.26 -10.69
C ASN A 13 -24.04 25.19 -10.12
N ALA A 14 -24.44 24.58 -8.99
CA ALA A 14 -24.27 23.15 -8.87
C ALA A 14 -25.10 22.52 -10.00
N GLN A 15 -24.56 22.59 -11.23
CA GLN A 15 -25.12 22.01 -12.42
C GLN A 15 -25.33 20.54 -12.05
N PHE A 16 -26.59 20.21 -11.78
CA PHE A 16 -27.03 18.87 -11.45
C PHE A 16 -26.51 18.00 -12.58
N ASN A 17 -25.41 17.28 -12.34
CA ASN A 17 -24.85 16.37 -13.32
C ASN A 17 -25.83 15.18 -13.35
N PRO A 18 -26.67 15.04 -14.39
CA PRO A 18 -27.70 14.00 -14.41
C PRO A 18 -27.10 12.61 -14.54
N TYR A 19 -25.79 12.54 -14.82
CA TYR A 19 -25.03 11.31 -14.83
C TYR A 19 -24.47 11.08 -13.43
N PRO A 20 -24.77 9.93 -12.79
CA PRO A 20 -24.03 9.57 -11.61
C PRO A 20 -22.55 9.52 -12.03
N MET A 21 -21.69 10.22 -11.30
CA MET A 21 -20.23 10.05 -11.39
C MET A 21 -19.91 8.66 -10.84
N GLN A 22 -20.37 7.62 -11.55
CA GLN A 22 -20.02 6.24 -11.33
C GLN A 22 -18.55 6.16 -11.68
N SER A 23 -17.70 5.98 -10.68
CA SER A 23 -16.33 5.55 -10.91
C SER A 23 -16.39 4.34 -11.84
N PHE A 24 -15.89 4.47 -13.07
CA PHE A 24 -15.92 3.37 -14.05
C PHE A 24 -15.21 2.13 -13.51
N TYR A 25 -14.25 2.33 -12.61
CA TYR A 25 -13.69 1.28 -11.76
C TYR A 25 -13.95 1.59 -10.29
N GLN A 26 -14.56 0.64 -9.58
CA GLN A 26 -14.70 0.74 -8.12
C GLN A 26 -13.31 0.79 -7.46
N PRO A 27 -13.12 1.60 -6.40
CA PRO A 27 -11.91 1.56 -5.59
C PRO A 27 -11.71 0.15 -5.04
N VAL A 28 -10.66 -0.54 -5.48
CA VAL A 28 -10.33 -1.87 -4.95
C VAL A 28 -9.39 -1.68 -3.78
N HIS A 29 -9.87 -2.07 -2.59
CA HIS A 29 -9.03 -2.21 -1.41
C HIS A 29 -8.62 -3.68 -1.28
N TYR A 30 -7.35 -3.93 -1.00
CA TYR A 30 -6.83 -5.27 -0.68
C TYR A 30 -6.46 -5.39 0.80
N PRO A 31 -7.43 -5.30 1.74
CA PRO A 31 -7.16 -5.35 3.16
C PRO A 31 -6.52 -6.69 3.56
N GLY A 32 -6.93 -7.78 2.92
CA GLY A 32 -6.37 -9.12 3.17
C GLY A 32 -4.89 -9.22 2.81
N LEU A 33 -4.45 -8.67 1.67
CA LEU A 33 -3.02 -8.67 1.29
C LEU A 33 -2.18 -7.88 2.29
N ARG A 34 -2.70 -6.74 2.76
CA ARG A 34 -2.05 -5.95 3.80
C ARG A 34 -1.96 -6.71 5.12
N THR A 35 -3.02 -7.39 5.55
CA THR A 35 -3.00 -8.24 6.75
C THR A 35 -2.00 -9.39 6.62
N ILE A 36 -1.97 -10.08 5.48
CA ILE A 36 -1.02 -11.17 5.21
C ILE A 36 0.42 -10.66 5.30
N SER A 37 0.72 -9.49 4.74
CA SER A 37 2.06 -8.90 4.83
C SER A 37 2.50 -8.65 6.29
N VAL A 38 1.60 -8.13 7.13
CA VAL A 38 1.88 -7.89 8.56
C VAL A 38 2.12 -9.21 9.29
N ILE A 39 1.32 -10.23 9.02
CA ILE A 39 1.51 -11.57 9.61
C ILE A 39 2.88 -12.13 9.22
N LEU A 40 3.27 -12.05 7.95
CA LEU A 40 4.58 -12.49 7.47
C LEU A 40 5.73 -11.72 8.14
N GLN A 41 5.57 -10.41 8.36
CA GLN A 41 6.55 -9.59 9.06
C GLN A 41 6.70 -10.02 10.53
N VAL A 42 5.61 -10.32 11.23
CA VAL A 42 5.65 -10.86 12.59
C VAL A 42 6.33 -12.21 12.61
N PHE A 43 6.01 -13.11 11.66
CA PHE A 43 6.68 -14.41 11.53
C PHE A 43 8.18 -14.26 11.27
N ALA A 44 8.62 -13.30 10.46
CA ALA A 44 10.03 -13.04 10.21
C ALA A 44 10.78 -12.69 11.51
N ILE A 45 10.17 -11.85 12.35
CA ILE A 45 10.73 -11.46 13.66
C ILE A 45 10.80 -12.68 14.59
N LEU A 46 9.75 -13.50 14.63
CA LEU A 46 9.71 -14.72 15.45
C LEU A 46 10.78 -15.73 15.03
N VAL A 47 10.95 -15.96 13.72
CA VAL A 47 11.99 -16.84 13.17
C VAL A 47 13.38 -16.32 13.56
N PHE A 48 13.62 -15.01 13.40
CA PHE A 48 14.88 -14.40 13.83
C PHE A 48 15.11 -14.58 15.33
N ALA A 49 14.15 -14.25 16.18
CA ALA A 49 14.27 -14.37 17.62
C ALA A 49 14.53 -15.82 18.06
N ALA A 50 13.81 -16.79 17.48
CA ALA A 50 13.99 -18.21 17.77
C ALA A 50 15.40 -18.70 17.38
N SER A 51 15.87 -18.31 16.19
CA SER A 51 17.22 -18.66 15.73
C SER A 51 18.33 -18.00 16.55
N LEU A 52 18.13 -16.76 17.01
CA LEU A 52 19.05 -16.07 17.90
C LEU A 52 19.16 -16.77 19.25
N VAL A 53 18.02 -17.09 19.88
CA VAL A 53 17.99 -17.82 21.15
C VAL A 53 18.63 -19.20 20.99
N GLY A 54 18.29 -19.94 19.93
CA GLY A 54 18.89 -21.24 19.64
C GLY A 54 20.42 -21.17 19.48
N ALA A 55 20.92 -20.17 18.75
CA ALA A 55 22.35 -19.94 18.59
C ALA A 55 23.05 -19.63 19.92
N ILE A 56 22.45 -18.78 20.76
CA ILE A 56 22.99 -18.45 22.10
C ILE A 56 23.08 -19.71 22.98
N VAL A 57 22.04 -20.55 22.98
CA VAL A 57 22.03 -21.80 23.75
C VAL A 57 23.14 -22.74 23.27
N ILE A 58 23.29 -22.93 21.96
CA ILE A 58 24.35 -23.80 21.41
C ILE A 58 25.74 -23.28 21.78
N LEU A 59 25.97 -21.97 21.60
CA LEU A 59 27.25 -21.32 21.88
C LEU A 59 27.62 -21.37 23.37
N SER A 60 26.63 -21.28 24.27
CA SER A 60 26.86 -21.30 25.72
C SER A 60 27.02 -22.72 26.29
N THR A 61 26.39 -23.72 25.68
CA THR A 61 26.33 -25.07 26.27
C THR A 61 27.41 -25.99 25.73
N HIS A 62 27.85 -25.83 24.47
CA HIS A 62 28.70 -26.82 23.79
C HIS A 62 29.85 -26.13 23.04
N PHE A 63 31.01 -26.00 23.70
CA PHE A 63 32.18 -25.30 23.14
C PHE A 63 32.69 -25.91 21.83
N ILE A 64 32.56 -27.23 21.64
CA ILE A 64 32.97 -27.93 20.41
C ILE A 64 32.07 -27.60 19.20
N SER A 65 30.78 -27.32 19.43
CA SER A 65 29.79 -27.09 18.36
C SER A 65 29.49 -25.61 18.12
N TRP A 66 30.46 -24.72 18.41
CA TRP A 66 30.31 -23.28 18.21
C TRP A 66 30.00 -22.93 16.74
N THR A 67 30.56 -23.68 15.79
CA THR A 67 30.30 -23.53 14.36
C THR A 67 28.84 -23.78 14.02
N THR A 68 28.21 -24.80 14.62
CA THR A 68 26.79 -25.09 14.46
C THR A 68 25.92 -23.94 14.95
N GLY A 69 26.27 -23.31 16.07
CA GLY A 69 25.56 -22.13 16.58
C GLY A 69 25.58 -20.96 15.59
N LEU A 70 26.74 -20.70 14.97
CA LEU A 70 26.86 -19.66 13.93
C LEU A 70 26.06 -19.99 12.67
N VAL A 71 26.06 -21.25 12.23
CA VAL A 71 25.27 -21.68 11.07
C VAL A 71 23.77 -21.52 11.33
N VAL A 72 23.29 -21.89 12.51
CA VAL A 72 21.88 -21.71 12.91
C VAL A 72 21.50 -20.22 12.87
N LEU A 73 22.37 -19.35 13.39
CA LEU A 73 22.14 -17.91 13.36
C LEU A 73 22.08 -17.37 11.93
N LEU A 74 23.02 -17.76 11.07
CA LEU A 74 23.11 -17.31 9.69
C LEU A 74 21.89 -17.76 8.87
N VAL A 75 21.48 -19.03 9.01
CA VAL A 75 20.28 -19.58 8.37
C VAL A 75 19.03 -18.85 8.87
N GLY A 76 18.94 -18.57 10.17
CA GLY A 76 17.85 -17.81 10.77
C GLY A 76 17.73 -16.39 10.22
N ILE A 77 18.85 -15.67 10.13
CA ILE A 77 18.92 -14.32 9.54
C ILE A 77 18.46 -14.34 8.08
N VAL A 78 19.00 -15.26 7.27
CA VAL A 78 18.66 -15.34 5.84
C VAL A 78 17.16 -15.60 5.66
N ASN A 79 16.59 -16.56 6.41
CA ASN A 79 15.16 -16.87 6.33
C ASN A 79 14.28 -15.70 6.79
N ALA A 80 14.66 -15.00 7.87
CA ALA A 80 13.94 -13.83 8.34
C ALA A 80 13.96 -12.69 7.30
N LEU A 81 15.11 -12.45 6.66
CA LEU A 81 15.23 -11.45 5.59
C LEU A 81 14.39 -11.80 4.38
N ILE A 82 14.35 -13.08 3.97
CA ILE A 82 13.50 -13.53 2.85
C ILE A 82 12.03 -13.30 3.17
N LEU A 83 11.56 -13.67 4.37
CA LEU A 83 10.18 -13.44 4.79
C LEU A 83 9.83 -11.96 4.82
N LEU A 84 10.73 -11.11 5.33
CA LEU A 84 10.55 -9.67 5.38
C LEU A 84 10.48 -9.07 3.97
N ALA A 85 11.34 -9.51 3.05
CA ALA A 85 11.33 -9.09 1.66
C ALA A 85 10.02 -9.46 0.96
N ILE A 86 9.52 -10.68 1.17
CA ILE A 86 8.22 -11.12 0.62
C ILE A 86 7.07 -10.28 1.20
N SER A 87 7.09 -10.00 2.51
CA SER A 87 6.11 -9.12 3.16
C SER A 87 6.08 -7.73 2.52
N GLU A 88 7.24 -7.09 2.36
CA GLU A 88 7.31 -5.75 1.75
C GLU A 88 6.88 -5.76 0.29
N LEU A 89 7.24 -6.79 -0.48
CA LEU A 89 6.81 -6.95 -1.86
C LEU A 89 5.27 -6.98 -1.98
N ILE A 90 4.60 -7.70 -1.08
CA ILE A 90 3.12 -7.77 -1.04
C ILE A 90 2.51 -6.39 -0.74
N LYS A 91 3.07 -5.62 0.21
CA LYS A 91 2.60 -4.27 0.52
C LYS A 91 2.73 -3.35 -0.69
N VAL A 92 3.90 -3.36 -1.34
CA VAL A 92 4.19 -2.53 -2.51
C VAL A 92 3.23 -2.86 -3.66
N PHE A 93 2.97 -4.13 -3.95
CA PHE A 93 2.01 -4.49 -4.98
C PHE A 93 0.57 -4.07 -4.64
N ALA A 94 0.15 -4.19 -3.38
CA ALA A 94 -1.15 -3.69 -2.95
C ALA A 94 -1.27 -2.18 -3.17
N ASP A 95 -0.25 -1.41 -2.79
CA ASP A 95 -0.25 0.05 -2.93
C ASP A 95 -0.19 0.51 -4.41
N ILE A 96 0.62 -0.15 -5.24
CA ILE A 96 0.68 0.12 -6.69
C ILE A 96 -0.68 -0.14 -7.33
N SER A 97 -1.35 -1.24 -6.97
CA SER A 97 -2.65 -1.59 -7.55
C SER A 97 -3.75 -0.59 -7.20
N ILE A 98 -3.73 -0.04 -5.97
CA ILE A 98 -4.67 1.00 -5.52
C ILE A 98 -4.39 2.31 -6.25
N SER A 99 -3.12 2.76 -6.27
CA SER A 99 -2.72 4.02 -6.92
C SER A 99 -2.97 4.00 -8.43
N THR A 100 -2.70 2.88 -9.11
CA THR A 100 -2.95 2.73 -10.55
C THR A 100 -4.45 2.87 -10.88
N ARG A 101 -5.34 2.29 -10.08
CA ARG A 101 -6.80 2.44 -10.26
C ARG A 101 -7.26 3.87 -9.99
N ALA A 102 -6.71 4.53 -8.97
CA ALA A 102 -7.01 5.93 -8.67
C ALA A 102 -6.62 6.84 -9.84
N THR A 103 -5.42 6.65 -10.38
CA THR A 103 -4.92 7.40 -11.54
C THR A 103 -5.79 7.15 -12.77
N LEU A 104 -6.19 5.91 -13.04
CA LEU A 104 -7.05 5.58 -14.19
C LEU A 104 -8.42 6.25 -14.08
N ASN A 105 -9.03 6.21 -12.89
CA ASN A 105 -10.30 6.89 -12.63
C ASN A 105 -10.19 8.41 -12.84
N HIS A 106 -9.08 9.02 -12.41
CA HIS A 106 -8.83 10.44 -12.62
C HIS A 106 -8.73 10.80 -14.10
N PHE A 107 -7.97 10.05 -14.90
CA PHE A 107 -7.85 10.30 -16.34
C PHE A 107 -9.19 10.13 -17.07
N LEU A 108 -10.00 9.14 -16.70
CA LEU A 108 -11.32 8.95 -17.28
C LEU A 108 -12.25 10.12 -16.96
N GLU A 109 -12.24 10.62 -15.73
CA GLU A 109 -13.01 11.81 -15.34
C GLU A 109 -12.61 13.04 -16.17
N VAL A 110 -11.30 13.26 -16.35
CA VAL A 110 -10.77 14.39 -17.14
C VAL A 110 -11.17 14.27 -18.61
N THR A 111 -11.05 13.08 -19.21
CA THR A 111 -11.43 12.85 -20.61
C THR A 111 -12.92 13.07 -20.83
N LEU A 112 -13.77 12.58 -19.95
CA LEU A 112 -15.23 12.74 -20.07
C LEU A 112 -15.65 14.21 -19.97
N ARG A 113 -15.02 14.99 -19.08
CA ARG A 113 -15.29 16.43 -18.99
C ARG A 113 -14.93 17.14 -20.29
N LYS A 114 -13.76 16.85 -20.87
CA LYS A 114 -13.34 17.44 -22.16
C LYS A 114 -14.32 17.11 -23.29
N THR A 115 -14.74 15.85 -23.42
CA THR A 115 -15.70 15.45 -24.46
C THR A 115 -17.07 16.11 -24.27
N GLN A 116 -17.51 16.36 -23.03
CA GLN A 116 -18.75 17.09 -22.76
C GLN A 116 -18.65 18.59 -23.07
N GLU A 117 -17.49 19.20 -22.90
CA GLU A 117 -17.25 20.60 -23.27
C GLU A 117 -17.22 20.77 -24.79
N GLU A 118 -16.61 19.85 -25.52
CA GLU A 118 -16.56 19.86 -26.99
C GLU A 118 -17.96 19.65 -27.62
N ASN A 119 -18.78 18.74 -27.09
CA ASN A 119 -20.14 18.50 -27.59
C ASN A 119 -21.15 19.62 -27.26
N LYS A 120 -20.77 20.65 -26.50
CA LYS A 120 -21.60 21.80 -26.17
C LYS A 120 -21.30 23.04 -27.03
N GLN A 121 -20.26 22.98 -27.86
CA GLN A 121 -19.94 24.00 -28.87
C GLN A 121 -20.69 23.72 -30.16
#